data_AF-A0A7W0VAH0-F1
#
_entry.id   AF-A0A7W0VAH0-F1
#
_cell.length_a   1.000
_cell.length_b   1.000
_cell.length_c   1.000
_cell.angle_alpha   90.00
_cell.angle_beta   90.00
_cell.angle_gamma   90.00
#
_symmetry.space_group_name_H-M   'P 1'
#
loop_
_entity.id
_entity.type
_entity.pdbx_description
1 polymer ?
#
loop_
_entity_poly.entity_id
_entity_poly.type
_entity_poly.pdbx_seq_one_letter_code
_entity_poly.pdbx_strand_id
1 'polypeptide(L)'
;MAMKETEGSLRAYFLLAGVISILLSIRDLGAATEIPFSALPTDWMMAIYVPLITRLGLGAAYLVAGIFLKTALPTGAGWIKHILVLGMVLMTANAVLIAVVLGSDEGSSGLIGAIIGVAITVYLYKSVTRLSAEAVTRAATPPAARVV
;
A
#
# COMPACT_ATOMS: atom_id res chain seq x y z
N MET A 1 -19.13 1.97 20.33
CA MET A 1 -17.95 2.85 20.14
C MET A 1 -16.76 2.14 19.48
N ALA A 2 -16.55 0.84 19.72
CA ALA A 2 -15.44 0.03 19.18
C ALA A 2 -15.22 0.09 17.64
N MET A 3 -16.25 0.42 16.85
CA MET A 3 -16.13 0.38 15.39
C MET A 3 -15.57 1.67 14.75
N LYS A 4 -15.81 2.83 15.38
CA LYS A 4 -15.15 4.08 14.95
C LYS A 4 -13.64 4.01 15.19
N GLU A 5 -13.23 3.25 16.21
CA GLU A 5 -11.81 2.99 16.49
C GLU A 5 -11.17 2.08 15.45
N THR A 6 -11.89 1.10 14.88
CA THR A 6 -11.36 0.26 13.79
C THR A 6 -11.32 0.97 12.44
N GLU A 7 -12.29 1.83 12.12
CA GLU A 7 -12.21 2.69 10.92
C GLU A 7 -11.09 3.74 11.04
N GLY A 8 -10.99 4.37 12.22
CA GLY A 8 -9.96 5.37 12.51
C GLY A 8 -8.55 4.78 12.46
N SER A 9 -8.35 3.60 13.06
CA SER A 9 -7.06 2.90 13.01
C SER A 9 -6.72 2.42 11.60
N LEU A 10 -7.67 1.87 10.83
CA LEU A 10 -7.43 1.47 9.44
C LEU A 10 -7.03 2.67 8.56
N ARG A 11 -7.71 3.81 8.73
CA ARG A 11 -7.32 5.06 8.07
C ARG A 11 -5.92 5.48 8.47
N ALA A 12 -5.58 5.43 9.76
CA ALA A 12 -4.24 5.76 10.23
C ALA A 12 -3.19 4.84 9.61
N TYR A 13 -3.45 3.54 9.48
CA TYR A 13 -2.54 2.61 8.82
C TYR A 13 -2.31 2.97 7.35
N PHE A 14 -3.37 3.28 6.59
CA PHE A 14 -3.22 3.72 5.19
C PHE A 14 -2.42 5.01 5.06
N LEU A 15 -2.71 5.99 5.92
CA LEU A 15 -2.00 7.27 5.91
C LEU A 15 -0.52 7.10 6.29
N LEU A 16 -0.24 6.39 7.38
CA LEU A 16 1.13 6.13 7.82
C LEU A 16 1.90 5.33 6.79
N ALA A 17 1.32 4.25 6.25
CA ALA A 17 1.97 3.47 5.18
C ALA A 17 2.27 4.33 3.95
N GLY A 18 1.31 5.18 3.54
CA GLY A 18 1.49 6.10 2.42
C GLY A 18 2.59 7.13 2.66
N VAL A 19 2.57 7.82 3.80
CA VAL A 19 3.59 8.82 4.18
C VAL A 19 4.97 8.17 4.28
N ILE A 20 5.09 7.05 5.01
CA ILE A 20 6.37 6.35 5.18
C ILE A 20 6.90 5.89 3.83
N SER A 21 6.06 5.32 2.95
CA SER A 21 6.47 4.89 1.61
C SER A 21 6.99 6.04 0.77
N ILE A 22 6.34 7.21 0.81
CA ILE A 22 6.79 8.41 0.08
C ILE A 22 8.11 8.92 0.66
N LEU A 23 8.24 9.05 1.98
CA LEU A 23 9.47 9.53 2.63
C LEU A 23 10.66 8.62 2.32
N LEU A 24 10.46 7.30 2.38
CA LEU A 24 11.48 6.34 1.99
C LEU A 24 11.83 6.46 0.51
N SER A 25 10.83 6.61 -0.38
CA SER A 25 11.09 6.78 -1.81
C SER A 25 11.85 8.08 -2.13
N ILE A 26 11.58 9.18 -1.41
CA ILE A 26 12.31 10.45 -1.57
C ILE A 26 13.75 10.30 -1.06
N ARG A 27 13.95 9.63 0.08
CA ARG A 27 15.30 9.31 0.59
C ARG A 27 16.08 8.47 -0.43
N ASP A 28 15.47 7.39 -0.92
CA ASP A 28 16.07 6.49 -1.89
C ASP A 28 16.37 7.24 -3.21
N LEU A 29 15.54 8.22 -3.59
CA LEU A 29 15.77 9.07 -4.76
C LEU A 29 16.99 9.95 -4.57
N GLY A 30 17.16 10.55 -3.39
CA GLY A 30 18.36 11.32 -3.04
C GLY A 30 19.63 10.47 -3.18
N ALA A 31 19.61 9.25 -2.62
CA ALA A 31 20.73 8.32 -2.74
C ALA A 31 21.00 7.91 -4.20
N ALA A 32 19.95 7.65 -4.99
CA ALA A 32 20.08 7.29 -6.40
C ALA A 32 20.64 8.42 -7.26
N THR A 33 20.38 9.69 -6.92
CA THR A 33 20.93 10.84 -7.65
C THR A 33 22.43 11.07 -7.44
N GLU A 34 23.04 10.45 -6.43
CA GLU A 34 24.49 10.49 -6.21
C GLU A 34 25.25 9.56 -7.17
N ILE A 35 24.55 8.64 -7.83
CA ILE A 35 25.13 7.71 -8.79
C ILE A 35 24.98 8.30 -10.21
N PRO A 36 26.09 8.53 -10.94
CA PRO A 36 26.01 9.06 -12.30
C PRO A 36 25.30 8.06 -13.22
N PHE A 37 24.21 8.51 -13.86
CA PHE A 37 23.39 7.69 -14.79
C PHE A 37 24.21 7.01 -15.90
N SER A 38 25.30 7.63 -16.34
CA SER A 38 26.17 7.08 -17.39
C SER A 38 27.06 5.92 -16.92
N ALA A 39 27.15 5.67 -15.62
CA ALA A 39 28.01 4.63 -15.04
C ALA A 39 27.27 3.33 -14.73
N LEU A 40 25.94 3.30 -14.84
CA LEU A 40 25.13 2.12 -14.52
C LEU A 40 24.69 1.36 -15.77
N PRO A 41 24.84 0.03 -15.81
CA PRO A 41 24.17 -0.81 -16.80
C PRO A 41 22.65 -0.60 -16.77
N THR A 42 21.99 -0.72 -17.93
CA THR A 42 20.53 -0.53 -18.06
C THR A 42 19.73 -1.38 -17.06
N ASP A 43 20.19 -2.60 -16.79
CA ASP A 43 19.52 -3.53 -15.87
C ASP A 43 19.55 -3.02 -14.42
N TRP A 44 20.66 -2.40 -14.01
CA TRP A 44 20.82 -1.80 -12.69
C TRP A 44 19.98 -0.53 -12.56
N MET A 45 19.92 0.29 -13.61
CA MET A 45 18.99 1.42 -13.66
C MET A 45 17.55 0.96 -13.45
N MET A 46 17.10 -0.10 -14.14
CA MET A 46 15.75 -0.61 -13.94
C MET A 46 15.52 -1.11 -12.52
N ALA A 47 16.47 -1.84 -11.92
CA ALA A 47 16.36 -2.35 -10.57
C ALA A 47 16.33 -1.25 -9.48
N ILE A 48 16.86 -0.06 -9.76
CA ILE A 48 16.85 1.08 -8.84
C ILE A 48 15.59 1.95 -9.06
N TYR A 49 15.33 2.38 -10.30
CA TYR A 49 14.28 3.37 -10.57
C TYR A 49 12.87 2.77 -10.60
N VAL A 50 12.70 1.51 -11.06
CA VAL A 50 11.35 0.89 -11.13
C VAL A 50 10.76 0.68 -9.72
N PRO A 51 11.47 0.10 -8.74
CA PRO A 51 10.96 -0.01 -7.38
C PRO A 51 10.69 1.34 -6.73
N LEU A 52 11.47 2.37 -7.06
CA LEU A 52 11.31 3.71 -6.52
C LEU A 52 10.02 4.36 -7.03
N ILE A 53 9.80 4.37 -8.35
CA ILE A 53 8.60 4.96 -8.95
C ILE A 53 7.35 4.22 -8.48
N THR A 54 7.40 2.90 -8.43
CA THR A 54 6.26 2.09 -7.97
C THR A 54 5.96 2.29 -6.48
N ARG A 55 6.96 2.38 -5.60
CA ARG A 55 6.76 2.72 -4.17
C ARG A 55 6.17 4.11 -3.96
N LEU A 56 6.59 5.07 -4.77
CA LEU A 56 6.09 6.44 -4.70
C LEU A 56 4.62 6.50 -5.16
N GLY A 57 4.30 5.84 -6.28
CA GLY A 57 2.93 5.68 -6.77
C GLY A 57 2.01 4.94 -5.79
N LEU A 58 2.49 3.82 -5.22
CA LEU A 58 1.75 3.08 -4.20
C LEU A 58 1.56 3.88 -2.91
N GLY A 59 2.58 4.64 -2.49
CA GLY A 59 2.49 5.52 -1.33
C GLY A 59 1.40 6.58 -1.51
N ALA A 60 1.36 7.22 -2.68
CA ALA A 60 0.30 8.16 -3.03
C ALA A 60 -1.08 7.48 -3.08
N ALA A 61 -1.17 6.28 -3.66
CA ALA A 61 -2.40 5.51 -3.72
C ALA A 61 -2.92 5.13 -2.33
N TYR A 62 -2.03 4.77 -1.39
CA TYR A 62 -2.41 4.48 0.00
C TYR A 62 -2.84 5.72 0.77
N LEU A 63 -2.19 6.87 0.54
CA LEU A 63 -2.66 8.14 1.09
C LEU A 63 -4.09 8.46 0.63
N VAL A 64 -4.34 8.37 -0.68
CA VAL A 64 -5.66 8.60 -1.27
C VAL A 64 -6.67 7.59 -0.71
N ALA A 65 -6.32 6.31 -0.62
CA ALA A 65 -7.15 5.29 0.02
C ALA A 65 -7.49 5.63 1.47
N GLY A 66 -6.53 6.11 2.27
CA GLY A 66 -6.75 6.53 3.65
C GLY A 66 -7.67 7.75 3.77
N ILE A 67 -7.53 8.74 2.88
CA ILE A 67 -8.38 9.94 2.85
C ILE A 67 -9.83 9.57 2.50
N PHE A 68 -10.02 8.76 1.46
CA PHE A 68 -11.34 8.39 0.93
C PHE A 68 -11.93 7.11 1.53
N LEU A 69 -11.27 6.50 2.53
CA LEU A 69 -11.71 5.23 3.12
C LEU A 69 -13.16 5.31 3.62
N LYS A 70 -13.47 6.38 4.37
CA LYS A 70 -14.79 6.54 5.01
C LYS A 70 -15.93 6.64 4.00
N THR A 71 -15.70 7.29 2.86
CA THR A 71 -16.70 7.43 1.80
C THR A 71 -16.76 6.19 0.90
N ALA A 72 -15.67 5.41 0.83
CA ALA A 72 -15.59 4.19 0.04
C ALA A 72 -16.14 2.94 0.76
N LEU A 73 -16.13 2.89 2.09
CA LEU A 73 -16.63 1.73 2.85
C LEU A 73 -18.11 1.38 2.54
N PRO A 74 -19.06 2.34 2.48
CA PRO A 74 -20.45 2.05 2.17
C PRO A 74 -20.68 1.53 0.74
N THR A 75 -19.77 1.81 -0.19
CA THR A 75 -19.83 1.35 -1.59
C THR A 75 -19.07 0.03 -1.81
N GLY A 76 -18.66 -0.65 -0.74
CA GLY A 76 -17.94 -1.91 -0.81
C GLY A 76 -16.42 -1.78 -1.00
N ALA A 77 -15.90 -0.55 -1.07
CA ALA A 77 -14.48 -0.21 -1.19
C ALA A 77 -13.74 -0.93 -2.34
N GLY A 78 -14.43 -1.17 -3.47
CA GLY A 78 -13.91 -2.00 -4.57
C GLY A 78 -12.59 -1.50 -5.14
N TRP A 79 -12.45 -0.19 -5.37
CA TRP A 79 -11.23 0.40 -5.90
C TRP A 79 -10.05 0.32 -4.91
N ILE A 80 -10.29 0.47 -3.60
CA ILE A 80 -9.25 0.31 -2.55
C ILE A 80 -8.75 -1.14 -2.53
N LYS A 81 -9.65 -2.11 -2.67
CA LYS A 81 -9.30 -3.52 -2.78
C LYS A 81 -8.41 -3.79 -4.02
N HIS A 82 -8.70 -3.17 -5.16
CA HIS A 82 -7.86 -3.28 -6.35
C HIS A 82 -6.48 -2.66 -6.14
N ILE A 83 -6.38 -1.50 -5.48
CA ILE A 83 -5.09 -0.88 -5.13
C ILE A 83 -4.26 -1.82 -4.25
N LEU A 84 -4.88 -2.46 -3.26
CA LEU A 84 -4.19 -3.42 -2.39
C LEU A 84 -3.68 -4.63 -3.16
N VAL A 85 -4.48 -5.19 -4.07
CA VAL A 85 -4.07 -6.31 -4.93
C VAL A 85 -2.93 -5.90 -5.86
N LEU A 86 -3.05 -4.75 -6.51
CA LEU A 86 -2.00 -4.20 -7.37
C LEU A 86 -0.71 -3.95 -6.56
N GLY A 87 -0.83 -3.43 -5.34
CA GLY A 87 0.29 -3.23 -4.42
C GLY A 87 1.02 -4.53 -4.10
N MET A 88 0.30 -5.62 -3.82
CA MET A 88 0.91 -6.94 -3.59
C MET A 88 1.68 -7.43 -4.82
N VAL A 89 1.09 -7.31 -6.01
CA VAL A 89 1.72 -7.74 -7.27
C VAL A 89 3.00 -6.92 -7.52
N LEU A 90 2.92 -5.59 -7.42
CA LEU A 90 4.05 -4.70 -7.64
C LEU A 90 5.16 -4.89 -6.61
N MET A 91 4.83 -5.04 -5.32
CA MET A 91 5.83 -5.34 -4.28
C MET A 91 6.57 -6.65 -4.56
N THR A 92 5.83 -7.68 -4.98
CA THR A 92 6.43 -8.99 -5.32
C THR A 92 7.30 -8.88 -6.55
N ALA A 93 6.82 -8.23 -7.61
CA ALA A 93 7.58 -8.02 -8.85
C ALA A 93 8.88 -7.24 -8.59
N ASN A 94 8.82 -6.18 -7.77
CA ASN A 94 10.01 -5.41 -7.38
C ASN A 94 11.02 -6.24 -6.60
N ALA A 95 10.58 -7.06 -5.65
CA ALA A 95 11.50 -7.92 -4.90
C ALA A 95 12.17 -8.97 -5.79
N VAL A 96 11.44 -9.55 -6.75
CA VAL A 96 12.03 -10.48 -7.72
C VAL A 96 13.03 -9.75 -8.61
N LEU A 97 12.68 -8.56 -9.10
CA LEU A 97 13.58 -7.74 -9.92
C LEU A 97 14.90 -7.42 -9.18
N ILE A 98 14.79 -6.95 -7.93
CA ILE A 98 15.94 -6.66 -7.08
C ILE A 98 16.79 -7.93 -6.85
N ALA A 99 16.17 -9.05 -6.52
CA ALA A 99 16.88 -10.29 -6.25
C ALA A 99 17.60 -10.87 -7.49
N VAL A 100 17.00 -10.73 -8.68
CA VAL A 100 17.60 -11.21 -9.94
C VAL A 100 18.76 -10.31 -10.37
N VAL A 101 18.65 -8.99 -10.19
CA VAL A 101 19.65 -8.04 -10.71
C VAL A 101 20.81 -7.79 -9.73
N LEU A 102 20.54 -7.67 -8.43
CA LEU A 102 21.54 -7.31 -7.42
C LEU A 102 22.15 -8.53 -6.69
N GLY A 103 21.66 -9.73 -6.98
CA GLY A 103 22.16 -10.97 -6.39
C GLY A 103 21.67 -11.24 -4.96
N SER A 104 22.23 -12.27 -4.33
CA SER A 104 21.66 -12.89 -3.12
C SER A 104 21.68 -12.00 -1.87
N ASP A 105 22.71 -11.19 -1.66
CA ASP A 105 22.88 -10.46 -0.40
C ASP A 105 21.89 -9.28 -0.30
N GLU A 106 21.84 -8.43 -1.32
CA GLU A 106 20.87 -7.33 -1.39
C GLU A 106 19.46 -7.87 -1.71
N GLY A 107 19.36 -8.91 -2.55
CA GLY A 107 18.11 -9.59 -2.88
C GLY A 107 17.38 -10.19 -1.69
N SER A 108 18.12 -10.78 -0.73
CA SER A 108 17.53 -11.37 0.48
C SER A 108 16.84 -10.32 1.35
N SER A 109 17.48 -9.15 1.51
CA SER A 109 16.89 -8.04 2.26
C SER A 109 15.63 -7.48 1.58
N GLY A 110 15.66 -7.36 0.25
CA GLY A 110 14.52 -6.94 -0.56
C GLY A 110 13.35 -7.92 -0.49
N LEU A 111 13.63 -9.23 -0.51
CA LEU A 111 12.63 -10.30 -0.38
C LEU A 111 11.96 -10.28 0.99
N ILE A 112 12.72 -10.15 2.09
CA ILE A 112 12.14 -10.06 3.43
C ILE A 112 11.23 -8.82 3.54
N GLY A 113 11.70 -7.67 3.05
CA GLY A 113 10.90 -6.45 3.02
C GLY A 113 9.60 -6.60 2.23
N ALA A 114 9.64 -7.29 1.08
CA ALA A 114 8.44 -7.56 0.29
C ALA A 114 7.50 -8.55 0.95
N ILE A 115 7.99 -9.61 1.61
CA ILE A 115 7.15 -10.55 2.35
C ILE A 115 6.38 -9.82 3.46
N ILE A 116 7.08 -8.98 4.23
CA ILE A 116 6.45 -8.15 5.27
C ILE A 116 5.43 -7.20 4.65
N GLY A 117 5.78 -6.51 3.56
CA GLY A 117 4.89 -5.60 2.84
C GLY A 117 3.62 -6.28 2.32
N VAL A 118 3.76 -7.48 1.74
CA VAL A 118 2.63 -8.30 1.27
C VAL A 118 1.77 -8.74 2.45
N ALA A 119 2.36 -9.21 3.55
CA ALA A 119 1.61 -9.62 4.75
C ALA A 119 0.78 -8.47 5.33
N ILE A 120 1.36 -7.26 5.42
CA ILE A 120 0.64 -6.04 5.83
C ILE A 120 -0.50 -5.73 4.86
N THR A 121 -0.23 -5.83 3.55
CA THR A 121 -1.22 -5.54 2.51
C THR A 121 -2.40 -6.53 2.53
N VAL A 122 -2.12 -7.81 2.78
CA VAL A 122 -3.15 -8.85 2.98
C VAL A 122 -3.98 -8.55 4.23
N TYR A 123 -3.35 -8.14 5.32
CA TYR A 123 -4.06 -7.72 6.54
C TYR A 123 -4.99 -6.53 6.28
N LEU A 124 -4.52 -5.51 5.55
CA LEU A 124 -5.34 -4.36 5.16
C LEU A 124 -6.49 -4.78 4.26
N TYR A 125 -6.26 -5.67 3.29
CA TYR A 125 -7.30 -6.19 2.39
C TYR A 125 -8.41 -6.92 3.14
N LYS A 126 -8.05 -7.82 4.07
CA LYS A 126 -9.03 -8.51 4.92
C LYS A 126 -9.82 -7.52 5.79
N SER A 127 -9.12 -6.53 6.35
CA SER A 127 -9.73 -5.50 7.21
C SER A 127 -10.72 -4.62 6.44
N VAL A 128 -10.33 -4.13 5.26
CA VAL A 128 -11.21 -3.36 4.35
C VAL A 128 -12.42 -4.20 3.94
N THR A 129 -12.21 -5.48 3.61
CA THR A 129 -13.29 -6.37 3.18
C THR A 129 -14.32 -6.56 4.29
N ARG A 130 -13.87 -6.87 5.51
CA ARG A 130 -14.75 -7.01 6.68
C ARG A 130 -15.53 -5.72 6.96
N LEU A 131 -14.82 -4.58 7.08
CA LEU A 131 -15.45 -3.30 7.38
C LEU A 131 -16.40 -2.84 6.27
N SER A 132 -16.10 -3.13 5.01
CA SER A 132 -16.98 -2.83 3.88
C SER A 132 -18.29 -3.61 3.94
N ALA A 133 -18.25 -4.91 4.30
CA ALA A 133 -19.45 -5.72 4.45
C ALA A 133 -20.32 -5.24 5.63
N GLU A 134 -19.70 -4.86 6.73
CA GLU A 134 -20.39 -4.29 7.90
C GLU A 134 -20.98 -2.90 7.62
N ALA A 135 -20.31 -2.07 6.80
CA ALA A 135 -20.81 -0.77 6.40
C ALA A 135 -22.01 -0.87 5.43
N VAL A 136 -21.96 -1.80 4.47
CA VAL A 136 -23.05 -2.06 3.52
C VAL A 136 -24.30 -2.57 4.23
N THR A 137 -24.16 -3.52 5.16
CA THR A 137 -25.29 -4.06 5.94
C THR A 137 -25.97 -2.98 6.79
N ARG A 138 -25.20 -2.06 7.37
CA ARG A 138 -25.75 -0.89 8.09
C ARG A 138 -26.48 0.09 7.19
N ALA A 139 -25.92 0.40 6.03
CA ALA A 139 -26.56 1.28 5.06
C ALA A 139 -27.90 0.71 4.57
N ALA A 140 -28.03 -0.62 4.54
CA ALA A 140 -29.26 -1.32 4.16
C ALA A 140 -30.32 -1.39 5.28
N THR A 141 -29.98 -1.09 6.53
CA THR A 141 -30.91 -1.17 7.68
C THR A 141 -31.45 0.23 7.99
N PRO A 142 -32.74 0.54 7.74
CA PRO A 142 -33.32 1.83 8.12
C PRO A 142 -33.24 2.03 9.64
N PRO A 143 -33.02 3.26 10.13
CA PRO A 143 -33.11 3.52 11.57
C PRO A 143 -34.51 3.10 12.04
N ALA A 144 -34.57 2.21 13.03
CA ALA A 144 -35.83 1.87 13.68
C ALA A 144 -36.53 3.16 14.06
N ALA A 145 -37.72 3.39 13.50
CA ALA A 145 -38.51 4.57 13.76
C ALA A 145 -38.59 4.76 15.28
N ARG A 146 -38.05 5.88 15.77
CA ARG A 146 -38.27 6.28 17.16
C ARG A 146 -39.78 6.42 17.31
N VAL A 147 -40.38 5.46 18.00
CA VAL A 147 -41.73 5.63 18.55
C VAL A 147 -41.56 6.71 19.62
N VAL A 148 -41.99 7.93 19.28
CA VAL A 148 -42.11 9.06 20.20
C VAL A 148 -43.43 8.95 20.91
#